data_AF-A0A0A9Z3E8-F1
#
_entry.id   AF-A0A0A9Z3E8-F1
#
_cell.length_a   1.000
_cell.length_b   1.000
_cell.length_c   1.000
_cell.angle_alpha   90.00
_cell.angle_beta   90.00
_cell.angle_gamma   90.00
#
_symmetry.space_group_name_H-M   'P 1'
#
loop_
_entity.id
_entity.type
_entity.pdbx_description
1 polymer ?
#
loop_
_entity_poly.entity_id
_entity_poly.type
_entity_poly.pdbx_seq_one_letter_code
_entity_poly.pdbx_strand_id
1 'polypeptide(L)'
;MELLRFHSTESGEELTTMKDYVTRMKPEQKSIYYITGDSKKKLESSPFIEQARRRGFEVLFMTEPIDEYVMQQVKDFEDKKFACLTKEGVHFEENEDEKKKLE
;
A
#
# COMPACT_ATOMS: atom_id res chain seq x y z
N MET A 1 13.01 0.55 9.53
CA MET A 1 12.14 0.09 8.43
C MET A 1 12.65 -1.20 7.79
N GLU A 2 13.96 -1.38 7.57
CA GLU A 2 14.50 -2.54 6.81
C GLU A 2 14.20 -3.94 7.40
N LEU A 3 13.94 -4.03 8.71
CA LEU A 3 13.58 -5.28 9.39
C LEU A 3 12.08 -5.59 9.38
N LEU A 4 11.24 -4.63 8.98
CA LEU A 4 9.79 -4.83 8.98
C LEU A 4 9.37 -5.80 7.87
N ARG A 5 8.34 -6.58 8.17
CA ARG A 5 7.79 -7.63 7.32
C ARG A 5 6.28 -7.55 7.38
N PHE A 6 5.62 -7.57 6.23
CA PHE A 6 4.17 -7.45 6.12
C PHE A 6 3.64 -8.44 5.09
N HIS A 7 2.39 -8.85 5.22
CA HIS A 7 1.68 -9.41 4.07
C HIS A 7 1.29 -8.29 3.12
N SER A 8 1.08 -8.61 1.85
CA SER A 8 0.55 -7.68 0.86
C SER A 8 -0.38 -8.38 -0.11
N THR A 9 -1.02 -7.60 -0.99
CA THR A 9 -1.81 -8.15 -2.10
C THR A 9 -0.98 -8.98 -3.10
N GLU A 10 0.34 -8.81 -3.12
CA GLU A 10 1.26 -9.48 -4.05
C GLU A 10 2.17 -10.52 -3.36
N SER A 11 2.17 -10.59 -2.02
CA SER A 11 3.08 -11.47 -1.28
C SER A 11 2.54 -12.90 -1.07
N GLY A 12 1.28 -13.16 -1.40
CA GLY A 12 0.63 -14.45 -1.18
C GLY A 12 0.62 -14.83 0.30
N GLU A 13 1.07 -16.04 0.63
CA GLU A 13 1.18 -16.51 2.02
C GLU A 13 2.46 -16.07 2.73
N GLU A 14 3.44 -15.57 1.99
CA GLU A 14 4.70 -15.13 2.56
C GLU A 14 4.63 -13.66 3.02
N LEU A 15 5.59 -13.30 3.87
CA LEU A 15 5.83 -11.91 4.22
C LEU A 15 6.78 -11.25 3.21
N THR A 16 6.55 -9.99 2.90
CA THR A 16 7.42 -9.18 2.06
C THR A 16 8.16 -8.12 2.86
N THR A 17 9.33 -7.71 2.37
CA THR A 17 10.08 -6.59 2.96
C THR A 17 9.64 -5.26 2.35
N MET A 18 9.92 -4.16 3.05
CA MET A 18 9.71 -2.82 2.49
C MET A 18 10.52 -2.58 1.21
N LYS A 19 11.73 -3.14 1.11
CA LYS A 19 12.56 -3.02 -0.10
C LYS A 19 11.94 -3.78 -1.27
N ASP A 20 11.45 -5.00 -1.03
CA ASP A 20 10.82 -5.79 -2.08
C ASP A 20 9.51 -5.15 -2.57
N TYR A 21 8.75 -4.48 -1.69
CA TYR A 21 7.62 -3.66 -2.10
C TYR A 21 8.08 -2.55 -3.04
N VAL A 22 9.12 -1.79 -2.67
CA VAL A 22 9.64 -0.67 -3.47
C VAL A 22 10.11 -1.12 -4.86
N THR A 23 10.75 -2.29 -4.98
CA THR A 23 11.19 -2.81 -6.29
C THR A 23 10.04 -3.20 -7.20
N ARG A 24 8.85 -3.50 -6.66
CA ARG A 24 7.62 -3.80 -7.41
C ARG A 24 6.73 -2.59 -7.66
N MET A 25 7.08 -1.42 -7.12
CA MET A 25 6.31 -0.19 -7.35
C MET A 25 6.27 0.15 -8.83
N LYS A 26 5.12 0.67 -9.26
CA LYS A 26 4.96 1.19 -10.62
C LYS A 26 5.80 2.46 -10.82
N PRO A 27 6.25 2.77 -12.05
CA PRO A 27 7.05 3.97 -12.32
C PRO A 27 6.39 5.29 -11.87
N GLU A 28 5.07 5.40 -12.01
CA GLU A 28 4.27 6.57 -11.65
C GLU A 28 3.98 6.67 -10.14
N GLN A 29 4.17 5.58 -9.39
CA GLN A 29 3.76 5.45 -8.00
C GLN A 29 4.70 6.23 -7.06
N LYS A 30 4.12 7.11 -6.24
CA LYS A 30 4.87 7.90 -5.23
C LYS A 30 4.58 7.46 -3.81
N SER A 31 3.50 6.71 -3.61
CA SER A 31 3.04 6.30 -2.29
C SER A 31 3.13 4.79 -2.07
N ILE A 32 3.49 4.38 -0.87
CA ILE A 32 3.36 3.01 -0.37
C ILE A 32 1.95 2.89 0.21
N TYR A 33 1.12 2.08 -0.43
CA TYR A 33 -0.27 1.88 -0.03
C TYR A 33 -0.38 0.82 1.06
N TYR A 34 -1.18 1.10 2.09
CA TYR A 34 -1.44 0.16 3.17
C TYR A 34 -2.85 0.28 3.73
N ILE A 35 -3.29 -0.77 4.42
CA ILE A 35 -4.49 -0.78 5.25
C ILE A 35 -4.22 -1.49 6.58
N THR A 36 -4.94 -1.08 7.62
CA THR A 36 -4.85 -1.66 8.96
C THR A 36 -6.14 -2.41 9.33
N GLY A 37 -6.02 -3.44 10.17
CA GLY A 37 -7.18 -4.12 10.78
C GLY A 37 -6.87 -5.54 11.27
N ASP A 38 -7.85 -6.19 11.91
CA ASP A 38 -7.57 -7.33 12.81
C ASP A 38 -6.97 -8.60 12.18
N SER A 39 -7.04 -8.80 10.86
CA SER A 39 -6.46 -9.99 10.22
C SER A 39 -6.27 -9.83 8.72
N LYS A 40 -5.26 -10.55 8.19
CA LYS A 40 -4.96 -10.65 6.74
C LYS A 40 -6.23 -10.94 5.94
N LYS A 41 -6.99 -11.96 6.35
CA LYS A 41 -8.20 -12.40 5.64
C LYS A 41 -9.25 -11.28 5.49
N LYS A 42 -9.47 -10.48 6.54
CA LYS A 42 -10.42 -9.35 6.49
C LYS A 42 -9.90 -8.26 5.53
N LEU A 43 -8.62 -7.93 5.65
CA LEU A 43 -7.96 -6.90 4.84
C LEU A 43 -7.91 -7.26 3.36
N GLU A 44 -7.68 -8.54 3.04
CA GLU A 44 -7.64 -9.04 1.68
C GLU A 44 -9.00 -9.00 0.96
N SER A 45 -10.09 -9.07 1.73
CA SER A 45 -11.46 -8.91 1.23
C SER A 45 -12.00 -7.46 1.34
N SER A 46 -11.14 -6.50 1.70
CA SER A 46 -11.56 -5.14 1.98
C SER A 46 -12.01 -4.40 0.70
N PRO A 47 -13.13 -3.66 0.71
CA PRO A 47 -13.53 -2.83 -0.42
C PRO A 47 -12.53 -1.69 -0.69
N PHE A 48 -11.81 -1.24 0.34
CA PHE A 48 -10.83 -0.14 0.23
C PHE A 48 -9.64 -0.47 -0.68
N ILE A 49 -9.38 -1.75 -0.96
CA ILE A 49 -8.27 -2.17 -1.83
C ILE A 49 -8.70 -2.51 -3.25
N GLU A 50 -10.00 -2.49 -3.57
CA GLU A 50 -10.48 -2.88 -4.89
C GLU A 50 -9.93 -1.98 -6.00
N GLN A 51 -9.91 -0.67 -5.78
CA GLN A 51 -9.38 0.27 -6.78
C GLN A 51 -7.86 0.11 -6.95
N ALA A 52 -7.13 -0.07 -5.86
CA ALA A 52 -5.69 -0.35 -5.90
C ALA A 52 -5.42 -1.63 -6.71
N ARG A 53 -6.14 -2.72 -6.43
CA ARG A 53 -6.05 -3.98 -7.19
C ARG A 53 -6.37 -3.81 -8.66
N ARG A 54 -7.47 -3.13 -9.01
CA ARG A 54 -7.84 -2.87 -10.42
C ARG A 54 -6.77 -2.08 -11.16
N ARG A 55 -6.09 -1.16 -10.45
CA ARG A 55 -4.98 -0.38 -10.97
C ARG A 55 -3.62 -1.05 -10.80
N GLY A 56 -3.53 -2.26 -10.24
CA GLY A 56 -2.28 -2.99 -10.02
C GLY A 56 -1.32 -2.34 -9.01
N PHE A 57 -1.82 -1.56 -8.06
CA PHE A 57 -1.02 -1.05 -6.95
C PHE A 57 -1.01 -2.06 -5.81
N GLU A 58 0.18 -2.46 -5.39
CA GLU A 58 0.37 -3.35 -4.24
C GLU A 58 -0.06 -2.65 -2.94
N VAL A 59 -0.79 -3.36 -2.06
CA VAL A 59 -1.23 -2.85 -0.76
C VAL A 59 -0.68 -3.71 0.36
N LEU A 60 0.01 -3.09 1.33
CA LEU A 60 0.47 -3.75 2.55
C LEU A 60 -0.68 -3.96 3.55
N PHE A 61 -0.69 -5.11 4.21
CA PHE A 61 -1.62 -5.47 5.27
C PHE A 61 -0.93 -5.36 6.62
N MET A 62 -1.41 -4.43 7.43
CA MET A 62 -0.92 -4.17 8.79
C MET A 62 -1.94 -4.69 9.79
N THR A 63 -1.60 -5.80 10.44
CA THR A 63 -2.56 -6.53 11.29
C THR A 63 -2.34 -6.31 12.77
N GLU A 64 -1.24 -5.68 13.16
CA GLU A 64 -0.90 -5.51 14.56
C GLU A 64 -1.45 -4.17 15.08
N PRO A 65 -2.03 -4.13 16.29
CA PRO A 65 -2.55 -2.89 16.86
C PRO A 65 -1.49 -1.77 16.97
N ILE A 66 -0.22 -2.14 17.10
CA ILE A 66 0.89 -1.17 17.16
C ILE A 66 1.15 -0.50 15.81
N ASP A 67 0.77 -1.11 14.69
CA ASP A 67 1.09 -0.62 13.35
C ASP A 67 0.48 0.77 13.11
N GLU A 68 -0.73 1.02 13.62
CA GLU A 68 -1.39 2.32 13.47
C GLU A 68 -0.58 3.44 14.15
N TYR A 69 -0.03 3.18 15.34
CA TYR A 69 0.83 4.12 16.05
C TYR A 69 2.17 4.33 15.33
N VAL A 70 2.78 3.26 14.81
CA VAL A 70 4.03 3.35 14.06
C VAL A 70 3.83 4.20 12.81
N MET A 71 2.73 4.00 12.07
CA MET A 71 2.43 4.78 10.85
C MET A 71 2.07 6.24 11.11
N GLN A 72 1.73 6.63 12.34
CA GLN A 72 1.60 8.05 12.68
C GLN A 72 2.95 8.76 12.80
N GLN A 73 4.00 8.04 13.18
CA GLN A 73 5.34 8.60 13.37
C GLN A 73 6.19 8.48 12.10
N VAL A 74 5.97 7.42 11.32
CA VAL A 74 6.74 7.13 10.11
C VAL A 74 6.08 7.80 8.92
N LYS A 75 6.80 8.74 8.31
CA LYS A 75 6.28 9.55 7.19
C LYS A 75 6.57 8.92 5.83
N ASP A 76 7.74 8.33 5.68
CA ASP A 76 8.23 7.81 4.41
C ASP A 76 9.25 6.67 4.60
N PHE A 77 9.51 5.97 3.49
CA PHE A 77 10.58 5.01 3.33
C PHE A 77 11.17 5.17 1.92
N GLU A 78 12.48 5.38 1.81
CA GLU A 78 13.17 5.63 0.52
C GLU A 78 12.48 6.73 -0.33
N ASP A 79 12.16 7.86 0.31
CA ASP A 79 11.45 9.00 -0.27
C ASP A 79 10.01 8.71 -0.77
N LYS A 80 9.46 7.53 -0.46
CA LYS A 80 8.07 7.15 -0.74
C LYS A 80 7.20 7.34 0.50
N LYS A 81 6.13 8.13 0.36
CA LYS A 81 5.21 8.40 1.48
C LYS A 81 4.28 7.23 1.74
N PHE A 82 3.85 7.05 2.98
CA PHE A 82 2.79 6.08 3.30
C PHE A 82 1.40 6.68 3.06
N ALA A 83 0.52 5.90 2.42
CA ALA A 83 -0.87 6.28 2.16
C ALA A 83 -1.84 5.19 2.65
N CYS A 84 -2.68 5.55 3.62
CA CYS A 84 -3.64 4.64 4.23
C CYS A 84 -4.95 4.63 3.44
N LEU A 85 -5.30 3.53 2.76
CA LEU A 85 -6.47 3.48 1.88
C LEU A 85 -7.82 3.56 2.60
N THR A 86 -7.83 3.46 3.93
CA THR A 86 -9.03 3.66 4.75
C THR A 86 -9.22 5.11 5.20
N LYS A 87 -8.26 6.00 4.91
CA LYS A 87 -8.32 7.42 5.23
C LYS A 87 -8.74 8.24 4.01
N GLU A 88 -9.36 9.39 4.27
CA GLU A 88 -9.71 10.35 3.23
C GLU A 88 -8.47 10.98 2.58
N GLY A 89 -8.62 11.44 1.33
CA GLY A 89 -7.56 12.19 0.62
C GLY A 89 -6.49 11.32 -0.04
N VAL A 90 -6.67 10.00 -0.12
CA VAL A 90 -5.78 9.16 -0.91
C VAL A 90 -6.14 9.26 -2.39
N HIS A 91 -5.16 9.67 -3.19
CA HIS A 91 -5.25 9.73 -4.64
C HIS A 91 -4.21 8.80 -5.24
N PHE A 92 -4.67 7.89 -6.10
CA PHE A 92 -3.78 7.07 -6.91
C PHE A 92 -3.18 7.90 -8.02
N GLU A 93 -1.89 7.73 -8.26
CA GLU A 93 -1.25 8.34 -9.41
C GLU A 93 -1.81 7.74 -10.70
N GLU A 94 -2.03 8.59 -11.70
CA GLU A 94 -2.51 8.19 -13.02
C GLU A 94 -1.33 7.85 -13.92
N ASN A 95 -1.46 6.77 -14.69
CA ASN A 95 -0.51 6.47 -15.74
C ASN A 95 -0.76 7.36 -16.98
N GLU A 96 0.19 7.34 -17.92
CA GLU A 96 0.13 8.17 -19.13
C GLU A 96 -1.11 7.87 -20.00
N ASP A 97 -1.63 6.65 -19.98
CA ASP A 97 -2.82 6.27 -20.76
C ASP A 97 -4.13 6.76 -20.09
N GLU A 98 -4.18 6.81 -18.76
CA GLU A 98 -5.29 7.38 -18.01
C GLU A 98 -5.34 8.90 -18.17
N LYS A 99 -4.20 9.59 -18.11
CA LYS A 99 -4.12 11.04 -18.33
C LYS A 99 -4.66 11.45 -19.71
N LYS A 100 -4.28 10.72 -20.77
CA LYS A 100 -4.75 10.97 -22.15
C LYS A 100 -6.24 10.78 -22.36
N LYS A 101 -6.94 10.04 -21.49
CA LYS A 101 -8.39 9.85 -21.57
C LYS A 101 -9.18 10.95 -20.84
N LEU A 102 -8.52 11.72 -19.98
CA LEU A 102 -9.10 12.85 -19.26
C LEU A 102 -8.99 14.18 -20.03
N GLU A 103 -8.06 14.27 -20.99
CA GLU A 103 -7.90 15.39 -21.94
C GLU A 103 -8.87 15.28 -23.13
#